data_AF-A0A943SKV3-F1
#
_entry.id   AF-A0A943SKV3-F1
#
_cell.length_a   1.000
_cell.length_b   1.000
_cell.length_c   1.000
_cell.angle_alpha   90.00
_cell.angle_beta   90.00
_cell.angle_gamma   90.00
#
_symmetry.space_group_name_H-M   'P 1'
#
loop_
_entity.id
_entity.type
_entity.pdbx_description
1 polymer ?
#
loop_
_entity_poly.entity_id
_entity_poly.type
_entity_poly.pdbx_seq_one_letter_code
_entity_poly.pdbx_strand_id
1 'polypeptide(L)'
;MVGIQTLREYMNLPPDAEDGIAQLCLDAAKSKAQAAGVPDFQSNAAYDLFLCALAACYYDNRALQFTGNAAAQESAQRMINAFVLELRHAKEDKPHEQVRESR
;
A
#
# COMPACT_ATOMS: atom_id res chain seq x y z
N MET A 1 8.39 -4.53 -5.93
CA MET A 1 8.42 -4.70 -4.47
C MET A 1 8.69 -3.37 -3.78
N VAL A 2 7.69 -2.85 -3.07
CA VAL A 2 7.77 -1.59 -2.31
C VAL A 2 8.78 -1.65 -1.17
N GLY A 3 9.65 -0.64 -1.16
CA GLY A 3 10.56 -0.30 -0.05
C GLY A 3 10.25 1.05 0.57
N ILE A 4 10.99 1.42 1.61
CA ILE A 4 10.76 2.65 2.38
C ILE A 4 10.82 3.92 1.52
N GLN A 5 11.74 3.99 0.55
CA GLN A 5 11.87 5.16 -0.31
C GLN A 5 10.61 5.42 -1.13
N THR A 6 10.03 4.36 -1.71
CA THR A 6 8.75 4.46 -2.44
C THR A 6 7.62 4.92 -1.52
N LEU A 7 7.58 4.45 -0.28
CA LEU A 7 6.57 4.89 0.69
C LEU A 7 6.76 6.37 1.08
N ARG A 8 8.01 6.82 1.29
CA ARG A 8 8.32 8.23 1.55
C ARG A 8 7.84 9.12 0.42
N GLU A 9 8.11 8.73 -0.82
CA GLU A 9 7.65 9.44 -2.01
C GLU A 9 6.13 9.46 -2.10
N TYR A 10 5.48 8.30 -1.91
CA TYR A 10 4.02 8.18 -1.94
C TYR A 10 3.34 9.09 -0.91
N MET A 11 3.88 9.16 0.30
CA MET A 11 3.35 9.96 1.40
C MET A 11 3.82 11.42 1.38
N ASN A 12 4.72 11.78 0.46
CA ASN A 12 5.39 13.08 0.42
C ASN A 12 6.01 13.45 1.78
N LEU A 13 6.73 12.51 2.41
CA LEU A 13 7.36 12.75 3.71
C LEU A 13 8.48 13.79 3.59
N PRO A 14 8.64 14.70 4.57
CA PRO A 14 9.75 15.65 4.61
C PRO A 14 11.12 14.96 4.49
N PRO A 15 12.10 15.58 3.84
CA PRO A 15 13.41 14.98 3.61
C PRO A 15 14.16 14.64 4.90
N ASP A 16 13.86 15.35 6.00
CA ASP A 16 14.42 15.18 7.33
C ASP A 16 13.58 14.26 8.25
N ALA A 17 12.40 13.81 7.79
CA ALA A 17 11.58 12.89 8.57
C ALA A 17 12.27 11.53 8.73
N GLU A 18 12.30 11.02 9.96
CA GLU A 18 12.85 9.69 10.24
C GLU A 18 11.98 8.57 9.66
N ASP A 19 12.65 7.52 9.17
CA ASP A 19 11.98 6.39 8.53
C ASP A 19 11.35 5.39 9.49
N GLY A 20 11.73 5.40 10.78
CA GLY A 20 11.39 4.32 11.72
C GLY A 20 9.90 4.01 11.80
N ILE A 21 9.06 5.03 11.90
CA ILE A 21 7.60 4.84 12.00
C ILE A 21 6.99 4.47 10.64
N ALA A 22 7.45 5.08 9.54
CA ALA A 22 6.97 4.75 8.21
C ALA A 22 7.34 3.29 7.83
N GLN A 23 8.54 2.84 8.19
CA GLN A 23 8.99 1.46 8.01
C GLN A 23 8.15 0.50 8.84
N LEU A 24 7.88 0.81 10.11
CA LEU A 24 6.99 0.01 10.95
C LEU A 24 5.59 -0.16 10.32
N CYS A 25 5.03 0.92 9.78
CA CYS A 25 3.74 0.88 9.09
C CYS A 25 3.79 0.05 7.80
N LEU A 26 4.89 0.11 7.03
CA LEU A 26 5.10 -0.70 5.84
C LEU A 26 5.17 -2.20 6.17
N ASP A 27 5.90 -2.56 7.22
CA ASP A 27 6.02 -3.95 7.67
C ASP A 27 4.68 -4.48 8.18
N ALA A 28 3.91 -3.65 8.90
CA ALA A 28 2.56 -3.99 9.31
C ALA A 28 1.62 -4.20 8.11
N ALA A 29 1.71 -3.36 7.07
CA ALA A 29 0.93 -3.52 5.84
C ALA A 29 1.26 -4.85 5.13
N LYS A 30 2.55 -5.19 5.00
CA LYS A 30 3.00 -6.47 4.43
C LYS A 30 2.48 -7.66 5.24
N SER A 31 2.64 -7.62 6.56
CA SER A 31 2.14 -8.65 7.47
C SER A 31 0.61 -8.82 7.35
N LYS A 32 -0.14 -7.71 7.25
CA LYS A 32 -1.59 -7.74 7.07
C LYS A 32 -2.00 -8.34 5.72
N ALA A 33 -1.30 -7.98 4.64
CA ALA A 33 -1.55 -8.54 3.31
C ALA A 33 -1.36 -10.07 3.31
N GLN A 34 -0.26 -10.54 3.90
CA GLN A 34 0.04 -11.97 4.03
C GLN A 34 -1.01 -12.70 4.87
N ALA A 35 -1.38 -12.14 6.04
CA ALA A 35 -2.42 -12.71 6.89
C ALA A 35 -3.80 -12.74 6.21
N ALA A 36 -4.03 -11.81 5.28
CA ALA A 36 -5.21 -11.80 4.44
C ALA A 36 -5.13 -12.78 3.26
N GLY A 37 -4.05 -13.53 3.07
CA GLY A 37 -3.92 -14.50 1.97
C GLY A 37 -3.65 -13.88 0.60
N VAL A 38 -3.17 -12.63 0.57
CA VAL A 38 -2.66 -12.01 -0.66
C VAL A 38 -1.30 -12.64 -0.98
N PRO A 39 -1.07 -13.14 -2.21
CA PRO A 39 0.24 -13.63 -2.63
C PRO A 39 1.32 -12.56 -2.52
N ASP A 40 2.56 -12.97 -2.25
CA ASP A 40 3.71 -12.09 -2.28
C ASP A 40 4.17 -11.89 -3.73
N PHE A 41 3.70 -10.82 -4.36
CA PHE A 41 4.01 -10.51 -5.75
C PHE A 41 5.35 -9.79 -5.88
N GLN A 42 6.17 -10.24 -6.82
CA GLN A 42 7.45 -9.60 -7.13
C GLN A 42 7.27 -8.41 -8.09
N SER A 43 6.25 -8.48 -8.96
CA SER A 43 5.93 -7.52 -10.01
C SER A 43 4.41 -7.39 -10.17
N ASN A 44 3.76 -6.69 -9.24
CA ASN A 44 2.35 -6.31 -9.39
C ASN A 44 2.13 -4.87 -8.89
N ALA A 45 1.76 -3.98 -9.79
CA ALA A 45 1.62 -2.55 -9.49
C ALA A 45 0.45 -2.27 -8.53
N ALA A 46 -0.63 -3.06 -8.60
CA ALA A 46 -1.76 -2.94 -7.68
C ALA A 46 -1.38 -3.42 -6.26
N TYR A 47 -0.53 -4.44 -6.15
CA TYR A 47 0.02 -4.91 -4.89
C TYR A 47 0.94 -3.86 -4.26
N ASP A 48 1.85 -3.30 -5.06
CA ASP A 48 2.76 -2.24 -4.62
C ASP A 48 1.95 -1.00 -4.14
N LEU A 49 0.94 -0.56 -4.89
CA LEU A 49 0.06 0.54 -4.48
C LEU A 49 -0.73 0.22 -3.21
N PHE A 50 -1.26 -1.01 -3.09
CA PHE A 50 -2.00 -1.45 -1.91
C PHE A 50 -1.15 -1.38 -0.64
N LEU A 51 0.10 -1.84 -0.70
CA LEU A 51 1.02 -1.76 0.44
C LEU A 51 1.31 -0.32 0.84
N CYS A 52 1.56 0.58 -0.13
CA CYS A 52 1.76 1.99 0.14
C CYS A 52 0.53 2.64 0.79
N ALA A 53 -0.66 2.42 0.22
CA ALA A 53 -1.90 3.00 0.73
C ALA A 53 -2.23 2.49 2.13
N LEU A 54 -2.04 1.20 2.41
CA LEU A 54 -2.28 0.62 3.73
C LEU A 54 -1.28 1.12 4.77
N ALA A 55 0.00 1.22 4.41
CA ALA A 55 1.03 1.75 5.29
C ALA A 55 0.77 3.23 5.62
N ALA A 56 0.43 4.05 4.64
CA ALA A 56 0.05 5.45 4.83
C ALA A 56 -1.19 5.58 5.75
N CYS A 57 -2.20 4.73 5.54
CA CYS A 57 -3.37 4.68 6.41
C CYS A 57 -2.99 4.43 7.88
N TYR A 58 -2.10 3.47 8.16
CA TYR A 58 -1.60 3.24 9.52
C TYR A 58 -0.81 4.42 10.07
N TYR A 59 0.02 5.04 9.24
CA TYR A 59 0.86 6.17 9.67
C TYR A 59 0.04 7.41 10.03
N ASP A 60 -0.93 7.78 9.19
CA ASP A 60 -1.75 8.98 9.36
C ASP A 60 -2.76 8.82 10.51
N ASN A 61 -3.27 7.61 10.71
CA ASN A 61 -4.28 7.33 11.73
C ASN A 61 -3.68 6.83 13.06
N ARG A 62 -2.37 6.91 13.26
CA ARG A 62 -1.66 6.44 14.47
C ARG A 62 -2.19 6.99 15.81
N ALA A 63 -2.77 8.19 15.79
CA ALA A 63 -3.30 8.84 16.99
C ALA A 63 -4.73 8.38 17.35
N LEU A 64 -5.40 7.60 16.48
CA LEU A 64 -6.78 7.10 16.60
C LEU A 64 -7.72 8.02 17.41
N GLN A 65 -7.69 9.33 17.15
CA GLN A 65 -8.77 10.21 17.55
C GLN A 65 -9.91 9.98 16.55
N PHE A 66 -10.62 8.86 16.67
CA PHE A 66 -11.87 8.59 15.95
C PHE A 66 -13.03 9.47 16.47
N THR A 67 -12.73 10.67 16.93
CA THR A 67 -13.70 11.68 17.33
C THR A 67 -14.17 12.43 16.09
N GLY A 68 -14.95 11.78 15.22
CA GLY A 68 -15.85 12.52 14.34
C GLY A 68 -16.08 12.03 12.91
N ASN A 69 -15.51 10.91 12.43
CA ASN A 69 -15.76 10.51 11.04
C ASN A 69 -15.82 8.99 10.79
N ALA A 70 -16.84 8.33 11.36
CA ALA A 70 -17.11 6.91 11.14
C ALA A 70 -17.24 6.53 9.65
N ALA A 71 -17.75 7.44 8.82
CA ALA A 71 -17.89 7.23 7.37
C ALA A 71 -16.54 7.13 6.65
N ALA A 72 -15.52 7.89 7.08
CA ALA A 72 -14.18 7.80 6.51
C ALA A 72 -13.52 6.45 6.86
N GLN A 73 -13.70 5.99 8.10
CA GLN A 73 -13.20 4.68 8.54
C GLN A 73 -13.88 3.53 7.79
N GLU A 74 -15.19 3.59 7.61
CA GLU A 74 -15.93 2.59 6.84
C GLU A 74 -15.49 2.57 5.37
N SER A 75 -15.28 3.74 4.77
CA SER A 75 -14.79 3.86 3.39
C SER A 75 -13.39 3.28 3.22
N ALA A 76 -12.47 3.55 4.16
CA ALA A 76 -11.14 2.96 4.18
C ALA A 76 -11.19 1.43 4.32
N GLN A 77 -12.05 0.93 5.21
CA GLN A 77 -12.21 -0.52 5.39
C GLN A 77 -12.76 -1.20 4.13
N ARG A 78 -13.72 -0.58 3.43
CA ARG A 78 -14.25 -1.08 2.16
C ARG A 78 -13.18 -1.12 1.08
N MET A 79 -12.37 -0.07 0.97
CA MET A 79 -11.25 -0.01 0.02
C MET A 79 -10.22 -1.11 0.29
N ILE A 80 -9.80 -1.30 1.55
CA ILE A 80 -8.87 -2.37 1.93
C ILE A 80 -9.43 -3.75 1.58
N ASN A 81 -10.72 -3.99 1.87
CA ASN A 81 -11.36 -5.27 1.56
C ASN A 81 -11.43 -5.53 0.05
N ALA A 82 -11.69 -4.50 -0.77
CA ALA A 82 -11.71 -4.61 -2.22
C ALA A 82 -10.33 -5.00 -2.77
N PHE A 83 -9.26 -4.29 -2.35
CA PHE A 83 -7.89 -4.65 -2.72
C PHE A 83 -7.53 -6.08 -2.33
N VAL A 84 -7.84 -6.48 -1.10
CA VAL A 84 -7.56 -7.85 -0.63
C VAL A 84 -8.29 -8.88 -1.49
N LEU A 85 -9.56 -8.64 -1.83
CA LEU A 85 -10.33 -9.58 -2.66
C LEU A 85 -9.75 -9.71 -4.07
N GLU A 86 -9.42 -8.58 -4.70
CA GLU A 86 -8.82 -8.56 -6.03
C GLU A 86 -7.44 -9.23 -6.04
N LEU A 87 -6.58 -8.83 -5.11
CA LEU A 87 -5.19 -9.30 -5.05
C LEU A 87 -5.07 -10.78 -4.65
N ARG A 88 -6.00 -11.32 -3.85
CA ARG A 88 -6.08 -12.77 -3.57
C ARG A 88 -6.20 -13.62 -4.83
N HIS A 89 -6.81 -13.08 -5.87
CA HIS A 89 -7.08 -13.78 -7.13
C HIS A 89 -6.22 -13.24 -8.29
N ALA A 90 -5.35 -12.28 -8.02
CA ALA A 90 -4.47 -11.67 -9.02
C ALA A 90 -3.28 -12.58 -9.37
N LYS A 91 -2.50 -12.11 -10.35
CA LYS A 91 -1.24 -12.71 -10.81
C LYS A 91 -0.19 -11.61 -10.95
N GLU A 92 1.05 -12.01 -11.16
CA GLU A 92 2.10 -11.06 -11.58
C GLU A 92 1.67 -10.31 -12.84
N ASP A 93 1.97 -9.02 -12.86
CA ASP A 93 1.77 -8.20 -14.04
C ASP A 93 2.75 -8.66 -15.12
N LYS A 94 2.25 -8.73 -16.35
CA LYS A 94 3.13 -8.97 -17.50
C LYS A 94 4.00 -7.73 -17.69
N PRO A 95 5.29 -7.89 -18.05
CA PRO A 95 6.12 -6.76 -18.44
C PRO A 95 5.37 -5.97 -19.51
N HIS A 96 5.20 -4.66 -19.29
CA HIS A 96 4.64 -3.80 -20.32
C HIS A 96 5.60 -3.84 -21.51
N GLU A 97 5.25 -4.57 -22.58
CA GLU A 97 5.94 -4.46 -23.86
C GLU A 97 5.82 -3.00 -24.30
N GLN A 98 6.89 -2.23 -24.11
CA GLN A 98 7.02 -0.93 -24.71
C GLN A 98 6.99 -1.16 -26.22
N VAL A 99 5.86 -0.85 -26.85
CA VAL A 99 5.76 -0.73 -28.30
C VAL A 99 6.76 0.35 -28.69
N ARG A 100 7.97 -0.07 -29.10
CA ARG A 100 8.93 0.82 -29.72
C ARG A 100 8.32 1.23 -31.05
N GLU A 101 7.70 2.41 -31.07
CA GLU A 101 7.39 3.09 -32.32
C GLU A 101 8.71 3.37 -33.03
N SER A 102 9.06 2.49 -33.97
CA SER A 102 10.12 2.70 -34.94
C SER A 102 9.75 3.94 -35.77
N ARG A 103 10.46 5.04 -35.53
CA ARG A 103 10.51 6.19 -36.44
C ARG A 103 11.61 5.99 -37.47
#